data_AF-A0A959NGU8-F1
#
_entry.id   AF-A0A959NGU8-F1
#
_cell.length_a   1.000
_cell.length_b   1.000
_cell.length_c   1.000
_cell.angle_alpha   90.00
_cell.angle_beta   90.00
_cell.angle_gamma   90.00
#
_symmetry.space_group_name_H-M   'P 1'
#
loop_
_entity.id
_entity.type
_entity.pdbx_description
1 polymer ?
#
loop_
_entity_poly.entity_id
_entity_poly.type
_entity_poly.pdbx_seq_one_letter_code
_entity_poly.pdbx_strand_id
1 'polypeptide(L)'
;MDKSKITIAVLLGGTSPERAVSKESGKAMYNAVIDLGYNAKIIDPAYGINQPTNVNDYFSNCEFGSISNKNVIAAINSSFFFFLYLALIALY
;
A
#
# COMPACT_ATOMS: atom_id res chain seq x y z
N MET A 1 -4.26 2.36 -25.14
CA MET A 1 -3.17 1.87 -24.26
C MET A 1 -3.75 0.77 -23.40
N ASP A 2 -3.07 -0.38 -23.30
CA ASP A 2 -3.50 -1.47 -22.43
C ASP A 2 -3.22 -1.09 -20.97
N LYS A 3 -4.29 -0.73 -20.24
CA LYS A 3 -4.20 -0.25 -18.86
C LYS A 3 -3.70 -1.32 -17.89
N SER A 4 -3.89 -2.59 -18.22
CA SER A 4 -3.40 -3.72 -17.42
C SER A 4 -1.87 -3.86 -17.42
N LYS A 5 -1.15 -3.06 -18.23
CA LYS A 5 0.32 -3.00 -18.19
C LYS A 5 0.84 -1.91 -17.25
N ILE A 6 -0.05 -1.07 -16.71
CA ILE A 6 0.31 0.05 -15.84
C ILE A 6 0.03 -0.36 -14.42
N THR A 7 1.10 -0.50 -13.64
CA THR A 7 1.04 -0.80 -12.21
C THR A 7 1.09 0.49 -11.41
N ILE A 8 0.06 0.69 -10.59
CA ILE A 8 -0.09 1.82 -9.68
C ILE A 8 0.08 1.29 -8.25
N ALA A 9 0.97 1.89 -7.48
CA ALA A 9 1.06 1.60 -6.06
C ALA A 9 0.08 2.45 -5.25
N VAL A 10 -0.51 1.85 -4.22
CA VAL A 10 -1.29 2.55 -3.19
C VAL A 10 -0.56 2.36 -1.87
N LEU A 11 0.01 3.45 -1.35
CA LEU A 11 0.65 3.47 -0.05
C LEU A 11 -0.40 3.83 0.99
N LEU A 12 -0.55 2.97 2.00
CA LEU A 12 -1.52 3.14 3.07
C LEU A 12 -0.94 2.63 4.39
N GLY A 13 -1.71 2.75 5.47
CA GLY A 13 -1.26 2.42 6.81
C GLY A 13 -0.27 3.46 7.34
N GLY A 14 0.99 3.08 7.50
CA GLY A 14 1.99 3.91 8.17
C GLY A 14 2.03 3.71 9.69
N THR A 15 2.83 4.51 10.38
CA THR A 15 3.14 4.36 11.82
C THR A 15 2.40 5.37 12.70
N SER A 16 1.61 6.26 12.10
CA SER A 16 0.88 7.32 12.79
C SER A 16 -0.38 6.81 13.50
N PRO A 17 -0.90 7.56 14.48
CA PRO A 17 -2.22 7.31 15.07
C PRO A 17 -3.36 7.28 14.04
N GLU A 18 -3.20 7.99 12.92
CA GLU A 18 -4.18 8.12 11.83
C GLU A 18 -4.19 6.90 10.88
N ARG A 19 -3.43 5.85 11.19
CA ARG A 19 -3.32 4.61 10.41
C ARG A 19 -4.65 4.00 9.96
N ALA A 20 -5.69 4.04 10.80
CA ALA A 20 -7.01 3.52 10.42
C ALA A 20 -7.64 4.36 9.28
N VAL A 21 -7.51 5.69 9.36
CA VAL A 21 -7.96 6.62 8.31
C VAL A 21 -7.16 6.43 7.03
N SER A 22 -5.86 6.17 7.18
CA SER A 22 -4.94 5.82 6.09
C SER A 22 -5.36 4.54 5.35
N LYS A 23 -5.67 3.46 6.09
CA LYS A 23 -6.18 2.20 5.52
C LYS A 23 -7.49 2.39 4.77
N GLU A 24 -8.45 3.12 5.33
CA GLU A 24 -9.75 3.38 4.67
C GLU A 24 -9.60 4.22 3.40
N SER A 25 -8.80 5.28 3.45
CA SER A 25 -8.53 6.12 2.27
C SER A 25 -7.79 5.34 1.19
N GLY A 26 -6.80 4.54 1.58
CA GLY A 26 -6.09 3.63 0.69
C GLY A 26 -7.00 2.57 0.06
N LYS A 27 -7.99 2.06 0.79
CA LYS A 27 -9.00 1.13 0.26
C LYS A 27 -9.82 1.75 -0.87
N ALA A 28 -10.28 2.98 -0.68
CA ALA A 28 -11.00 3.72 -1.71
C ALA A 28 -10.14 3.95 -2.96
N MET A 29 -8.87 4.33 -2.78
CA MET A 29 -7.92 4.48 -3.88
C MET A 29 -7.65 3.17 -4.61
N TYR A 30 -7.43 2.08 -3.87
CA TYR A 30 -7.21 0.74 -4.45
C TYR A 30 -8.40 0.29 -5.31
N ASN A 31 -9.61 0.41 -4.76
CA ASN A 31 -10.82 0.05 -5.50
C ASN A 31 -10.96 0.87 -6.80
N ALA A 32 -10.74 2.19 -6.72
CA ALA A 32 -10.78 3.04 -7.91
C ALA A 32 -9.73 2.65 -8.97
N VAL A 33 -8.51 2.27 -8.57
CA VAL A 33 -7.47 1.79 -9.49
C VAL A 33 -7.91 0.52 -10.22
N ILE A 34 -8.46 -0.45 -9.47
CA ILE A 34 -8.95 -1.72 -10.02
C ILE A 34 -10.16 -1.48 -10.95
N ASP A 35 -11.14 -0.69 -10.51
CA ASP A 35 -12.36 -0.39 -11.28
C ASP A 35 -12.06 0.31 -12.62
N LEU A 36 -10.99 1.11 -12.66
CA LEU A 36 -10.52 1.78 -13.88
C LEU A 36 -9.74 0.86 -14.84
N GLY A 37 -9.45 -0.39 -14.42
CA GLY A 37 -8.78 -1.43 -15.21
C GLY A 37 -7.25 -1.38 -15.16
N TYR A 38 -6.65 -0.78 -14.13
CA TYR A 38 -5.20 -0.80 -13.91
C TYR A 38 -4.78 -1.92 -12.96
N ASN A 39 -3.48 -2.27 -12.96
CA ASN A 39 -2.94 -3.12 -11.90
C ASN A 39 -2.67 -2.29 -10.65
N ALA A 40 -3.06 -2.80 -9.49
CA ALA A 40 -2.81 -2.16 -8.21
C ALA A 40 -1.85 -2.99 -7.35
N LYS A 41 -0.91 -2.32 -6.69
CA LYS A 41 -0.05 -2.89 -5.66
C LYS A 41 -0.21 -2.11 -4.37
N ILE A 42 -0.60 -2.77 -3.29
CA ILE A 42 -0.69 -2.13 -1.97
C ILE A 42 0.67 -2.25 -1.29
N ILE A 43 1.11 -1.18 -0.64
CA ILE A 43 2.33 -1.17 0.18
C ILE A 43 2.02 -0.47 1.48
N ASP A 44 2.23 -1.16 2.60
CA ASP A 44 2.23 -0.53 3.91
C ASP A 44 3.67 -0.41 4.42
N PRO A 45 4.28 0.78 4.33
CA PRO A 45 5.69 0.92 4.67
C PRO A 45 5.98 0.58 6.15
N ALA A 46 4.98 0.64 7.03
CA ALA A 46 5.17 0.30 8.43
C ALA A 46 5.45 -1.19 8.68
N TYR A 47 5.09 -2.08 7.74
CA TYR A 47 5.42 -3.50 7.81
C TYR A 47 6.79 -3.85 7.19
N GLY A 48 7.45 -2.89 6.52
CA GLY A 48 8.79 -3.08 6.00
C GLY A 48 8.80 -4.04 4.83
N ILE A 49 9.72 -5.01 4.82
CA ILE A 49 9.80 -6.02 3.76
C ILE A 49 8.77 -7.15 3.90
N ASN A 50 8.09 -7.25 5.05
CA ASN A 50 7.13 -8.31 5.34
C ASN A 50 5.71 -7.82 5.06
N GLN A 51 5.38 -7.70 3.79
CA GLN A 51 4.08 -7.22 3.33
C GLN A 51 3.02 -8.35 3.33
N PRO A 52 1.75 -8.07 3.65
CA PRO A 52 0.68 -9.04 3.48
C PRO A 52 0.55 -9.53 2.03
N THR A 53 0.23 -10.82 1.87
CA THR A 53 0.01 -11.44 0.56
C THR A 53 -1.43 -11.35 0.10
N ASN A 54 -2.39 -11.34 1.04
CA ASN A 54 -3.79 -11.13 0.77
C ASN A 54 -4.13 -9.64 0.90
N VAL A 55 -4.84 -9.10 -0.10
CA VAL A 55 -5.31 -7.71 -0.11
C VAL A 55 -6.18 -7.38 1.11
N ASN A 56 -7.00 -8.32 1.57
CA ASN A 56 -7.90 -8.09 2.71
C ASN A 56 -7.15 -7.88 4.03
N ASP A 57 -5.93 -8.40 4.16
CA ASP A 57 -5.14 -8.26 5.38
C ASP A 57 -4.68 -6.81 5.60
N TYR A 58 -4.52 -6.03 4.53
CA TYR A 58 -4.22 -4.59 4.63
C TYR A 58 -5.38 -3.78 5.21
N PHE A 59 -6.61 -4.25 5.00
CA PHE A 59 -7.84 -3.58 5.42
C PHE A 59 -8.42 -4.19 6.70
N SER A 60 -7.72 -5.14 7.32
CA SER A 60 -8.12 -5.71 8.60
C SER A 60 -7.93 -4.70 9.73
N ASN A 61 -8.82 -4.80 10.71
CA ASN A 61 -8.69 -4.09 12.00
C ASN A 61 -7.52 -4.62 12.84
N CYS A 62 -7.09 -5.86 12.59
CA CYS A 62 -5.92 -6.43 13.22
C CYS A 62 -4.67 -6.10 12.40
N GLU A 63 -3.56 -5.84 13.10
CA GLU A 63 -2.29 -5.63 12.43
C GLU A 63 -1.69 -6.95 11.97
N PHE A 64 -1.26 -6.98 10.70
CA PHE A 64 -0.61 -8.14 10.10
C PHE A 64 0.73 -8.47 10.78
N GLY A 65 1.46 -7.44 11.21
CA GLY A 65 2.77 -7.58 11.82
C GLY A 65 3.18 -6.35 12.62
N SER A 66 4.43 -6.35 13.08
CA SER A 66 4.99 -5.24 13.85
C SER A 66 5.16 -3.99 12.99
N ILE A 67 4.80 -2.85 13.58
CA ILE A 67 4.83 -1.52 12.97
C ILE A 67 6.02 -0.76 13.53
N SER A 68 6.85 -0.14 12.68
CA SER A 68 7.93 0.73 13.15
C SER A 68 8.42 1.72 12.08
N ASN A 69 9.00 2.84 12.52
CA ASN A 69 9.64 3.79 11.61
C ASN A 69 10.85 3.18 10.88
N LYS A 70 11.55 2.22 11.50
CA LYS A 70 12.64 1.48 10.86
C LYS A 70 12.15 0.68 9.66
N ASN A 71 10.97 0.08 9.78
CA ASN A 71 10.35 -0.67 8.69
C ASN A 71 10.06 0.22 7.48
N VAL A 72 9.64 1.48 7.70
CA VAL A 72 9.39 2.44 6.61
C VAL A 72 10.62 2.63 5.73
N ILE A 73 11.79 2.82 6.34
CA ILE A 73 13.06 2.97 5.60
C ILE A 73 13.39 1.69 4.82
N ALA A 74 13.15 0.51 5.41
CA ALA A 74 13.37 -0.76 4.72
C ALA A 74 12.40 -0.96 3.54
N ALA A 75 11.13 -0.58 3.67
CA ALA A 75 10.14 -0.68 2.61
C ALA A 75 10.47 0.23 1.43
N ILE A 76 10.82 1.50 1.69
CA ILE A 76 11.14 2.48 0.63
C ILE A 76 12.34 2.03 -0.20
N ASN A 77 13.35 1.44 0.43
CA ASN A 77 14.54 0.94 -0.26
C ASN A 77 14.38 -0.47 -0.86
N SER A 78 13.18 -1.05 -0.79
CA SER A 78 12.93 -2.39 -1.32
C SER A 78 12.58 -2.37 -2.81
N SER A 79 12.62 -3.55 -3.42
CA SER A 79 12.15 -3.76 -4.79
C SER A 79 10.63 -3.59 -4.97
N PHE A 80 9.87 -3.28 -3.90
CA PHE A 80 8.43 -3.08 -4.04
C PHE A 80 8.07 -1.93 -4.96
N PHE A 81 8.96 -0.94 -5.08
CA PHE A 81 8.77 0.23 -5.91
C PHE A 81 9.27 0.06 -7.37
N PHE A 82 9.79 -1.12 -7.73
CA PHE A 82 10.22 -1.37 -9.10
C PHE A 82 9.03 -1.58 -10.04
N PHE A 83 9.17 -1.07 -11.26
CA PHE A 83 8.16 -1.16 -12.33
C PHE A 83 6.79 -0.55 -11.97
N LEU A 84 6.80 0.46 -11.10
CA LEU A 84 5.63 1.30 -10.82
C LEU A 84 5.60 2.50 -11.77
N TYR A 85 4.39 2.87 -12.22
CA TYR A 85 4.17 4.06 -13.05
C TYR A 85 3.73 5.25 -12.21
N LEU A 86 3.01 4.99 -11.12
CA LEU A 86 2.45 6.00 -10.22
C LEU A 86 2.37 5.41 -8.82
N ALA A 87 2.59 6.26 -7.82
CA ALA A 87 2.31 5.96 -6.42
C ALA A 87 1.27 6.94 -5.89
N LEU A 88 0.13 6.42 -5.42
CA LEU A 88 -0.87 7.16 -4.68
C LEU A 88 -0.54 7.01 -3.19
N ILE A 89 -0.49 8.12 -2.46
CA ILE A 89 -0.08 8.14 -1.06
C ILE A 89 -1.29 8.51 -0.21
N ALA A 90 -1.78 7.54 0.57
CA ALA A 90 -2.85 7.70 1.55
C ALA A 90 -2.32 7.68 2.99
N LEU A 91 -1.03 8.00 3.20
CA LEU A 91 -0.41 8.09 4.51
C LEU A 91 -0.77 9.43 5.17
N TYR A 92 -1.25 9.38 6.41
CA TYR A 92 -1.61 10.54 7.23
C TYR A 92 -0.68 10.65 8.43
#